data_AF-W1YQK0-F1
#
_entry.id   AF-W1YQK0-F1
#
_cell.length_a   1.000
_cell.length_b   1.000
_cell.length_c   1.000
_cell.angle_alpha   90.00
_cell.angle_beta   90.00
_cell.angle_gamma   90.00
#
_symmetry.space_group_name_H-M   'P 1'
#
loop_
_entity.id
_entity.type
_entity.pdbx_description
1 polymer ?
#
loop_
_entity_poly.entity_id
_entity_poly.type
_entity_poly.pdbx_seq_one_letter_code
_entity_poly.pdbx_strand_id
1 'polypeptide(L)' 'VYVQAAAPYRMLPDDINLWYVRNKDGGMVPFSAFATSRWETGSPRLERYNGYSAVEIVGEAAPGVSTGTA' A
#
# COMPACT_ATOMS: atom_id res chain seq x y z
N VAL A 1 -17.04 0.58 -17.11
CA VAL A 1 -15.96 1.42 -17.66
C VAL A 1 -15.13 1.92 -16.49
N TYR A 2 -13.80 1.79 -16.56
CA TYR A 2 -12.88 2.31 -15.53
C TYR A 2 -12.05 3.44 -16.14
N VAL A 3 -11.79 4.48 -15.35
CA VAL A 3 -10.94 5.62 -15.73
C VAL A 3 -9.71 5.62 -14.83
N GLN A 4 -8.53 5.66 -15.43
CA GLN A 4 -7.25 5.70 -14.73
C GLN A 4 -6.23 6.46 -15.59
N ALA A 5 -5.24 7.08 -14.94
CA ALA A 5 -4.10 7.67 -15.62
C ALA A 5 -3.34 6.62 -16.44
N ALA A 6 -2.84 7.03 -17.61
CA ALA A 6 -1.86 6.23 -18.34
C ALA A 6 -0.62 6.01 -17.46
N ALA A 7 0.08 4.89 -17.68
CA ALA A 7 1.20 4.47 -16.83
C ALA A 7 2.24 5.58 -16.60
N PRO A 8 2.71 6.35 -17.61
CA PRO A 8 3.77 7.35 -17.41
C PRO A 8 3.45 8.48 -16.43
N TYR A 9 2.20 8.62 -15.97
CA TYR A 9 1.76 9.70 -15.08
C TYR A 9 1.47 9.20 -13.64
N ARG A 10 1.94 8.00 -13.28
CA ARG A 10 1.67 7.33 -11.99
C ARG A 10 2.70 6.25 -11.59
N MET A 11 3.93 6.33 -12.07
CA MET A 11 4.99 5.36 -11.75
C MET A 11 5.86 5.81 -10.57
N LEU A 12 6.17 7.10 -10.50
CA LEU A 12 7.17 7.65 -9.59
C LEU A 12 6.52 8.62 -8.57
N PRO A 13 7.15 8.84 -7.40
CA PRO A 13 6.65 9.81 -6.43
C PRO A 13 6.46 11.21 -7.02
N ASP A 14 7.38 11.65 -7.89
CA ASP A 14 7.34 12.98 -8.51
C ASP A 14 6.19 13.15 -9.50
N ASP A 15 5.62 12.05 -10.01
CA ASP A 15 4.49 12.11 -10.94
C ASP A 15 3.26 12.74 -10.28
N ILE A 16 3.17 12.74 -8.94
CA ILE A 16 2.09 13.43 -8.22
C ILE A 16 2.08 14.94 -8.51
N ASN A 17 3.22 15.52 -8.87
CA ASN A 17 3.35 16.94 -9.20
C ASN A 17 2.75 17.30 -10.57
N LEU A 18 2.47 16.30 -11.42
CA LEU A 18 1.78 16.49 -12.70
C LEU A 18 0.27 16.68 -12.53
N TRP A 19 -0.27 16.42 -11.33
CA TRP A 19 -1.69 16.46 -11.04
C TRP A 19 -2.13 17.81 -10.49
N TYR A 20 -3.28 18.27 -11.00
CA TYR A 20 -3.89 19.53 -10.61
C TYR A 20 -5.33 19.30 -10.18
N VAL A 21 -5.75 20.04 -9.16
CA VAL A 21 -7.14 20.10 -8.70
C VAL A 21 -7.67 21.51 -8.96
N ARG A 22 -8.90 21.60 -9.46
CA ARG A 22 -9.57 22.89 -9.66
C ARG A 22 -10.05 23.43 -8.31
N ASN A 23 -9.67 24.65 -7.98
CA ASN A 23 -10.17 25.33 -6.79
C ASN A 23 -11.56 25.97 -7.02
N LYS A 24 -12.18 26.51 -5.96
CA LYS A 24 -13.50 27.16 -6.01
C LYS A 24 -13.58 28.36 -6.98
N ASP A 25 -12.45 28.99 -7.25
CA ASP A 25 -12.33 30.16 -8.12
C ASP A 25 -11.99 29.75 -9.58
N GLY A 26 -12.01 28.44 -9.87
CA GLY A 26 -11.77 27.88 -11.19
C GLY A 26 -10.29 27.72 -11.57
N GLY A 27 -9.35 28.15 -10.73
CA GLY A 27 -7.91 27.99 -10.94
C GLY A 27 -7.44 26.56 -10.76
N MET A 28 -6.45 26.13 -11.54
CA MET A 28 -5.80 24.82 -11.39
C MET A 28 -4.68 24.93 -10.36
N VAL A 29 -4.75 24.13 -9.30
CA VAL A 29 -3.77 24.12 -8.19
C VAL A 29 -2.98 22.81 -8.25
N PRO A 30 -1.64 22.85 -8.35
CA PRO A 30 -0.84 21.62 -8.36
C PRO A 30 -0.83 20.95 -6.98
N PHE A 31 -0.73 19.62 -6.95
CA PHE A 31 -0.67 18.86 -5.68
C PHE A 31 0.48 19.28 -4.75
N SER A 32 1.61 19.69 -5.32
CA SER A 32 2.78 20.20 -4.57
C SER A 32 2.49 21.46 -3.75
N ALA A 33 1.43 22.21 -4.05
CA ALA A 33 1.08 23.43 -3.32
C ALA A 33 0.43 23.17 -1.97
N PHE A 34 -0.06 21.95 -1.70
CA PHE A 34 -0.84 21.65 -0.48
C PHE A 34 -0.61 20.25 0.13
N ALA A 35 0.26 19.43 -0.47
CA ALA A 35 0.58 18.09 0.03
C ALA A 35 2.10 17.87 0.13
N THR A 36 2.51 17.02 1.07
CA THR A 36 3.89 16.56 1.22
C THR A 36 3.90 15.05 1.40
N SER A 37 5.00 14.39 0.99
CA SER A 37 5.16 12.95 1.07
C SER A 37 6.45 12.57 1.80
N ARG A 38 6.44 11.40 2.43
CA ARG A 38 7.61 10.76 3.05
C ARG A 38 7.45 9.25 2.97
N TRP A 39 8.56 8.53 3.03
CA TRP A 39 8.54 7.08 3.15
C TRP A 39 8.19 6.66 4.57
N GLU A 40 7.34 5.64 4.70
CA GLU A 40 7.03 4.98 5.95
C GLU A 40 6.86 3.47 5.71
N THR A 41 7.03 2.68 6.76
CA THR A 41 6.81 1.23 6.72
C THR A 41 5.40 0.91 7.19
N GLY A 42 4.75 -0.04 6.53
CA GLY A 42 3.45 -0.56 6.92
C GLY A 42 3.28 -2.00 6.47
N SER A 43 2.35 -2.73 7.09
CA SER A 43 2.08 -4.11 6.67
C SER A 43 1.35 -4.13 5.32
N PRO A 44 1.86 -4.83 4.29
CA PRO A 44 1.16 -4.99 3.03
C PRO A 44 -0.04 -5.94 3.13
N ARG A 45 -0.12 -6.73 4.22
CA ARG A 45 -1.18 -7.69 4.49
C ARG A 45 -1.41 -7.79 6.00
N LEU A 46 -2.58 -7.37 6.44
CA LEU A 46 -3.01 -7.56 7.82
C LEU A 46 -3.73 -8.90 7.94
N GLU A 47 -3.26 -9.76 8.83
CA GLU A 47 -3.87 -11.05 9.12
C GLU A 47 -4.61 -11.00 10.45
N ARG A 48 -5.75 -11.69 10.52
CA ARG A 48 -6.53 -11.82 11.74
C ARG A 48 -6.98 -13.26 11.93
N TYR A 49 -6.96 -13.73 13.17
CA TYR A 49 -7.52 -15.02 13.57
C TYR A 49 -8.46 -14.82 14.77
N ASN A 50 -9.66 -15.41 14.71
CA ASN A 50 -10.73 -15.22 15.70
C ASN A 50 -11.02 -13.74 16.06
N GLY A 51 -10.89 -12.85 15.07
CA GLY A 51 -11.14 -11.42 15.26
C GLY A 51 -10.00 -10.63 15.89
N TYR A 52 -8.83 -11.23 16.18
CA TYR A 52 -7.65 -10.53 16.70
C TYR A 52 -6.55 -10.46 15.66
N SER A 53 -5.69 -9.44 15.74
CA SER A 53 -4.49 -9.36 14.90
C SER A 53 -3.62 -10.59 15.12
N ALA A 54 -3.20 -11.23 14.04
CA ALA A 54 -2.43 -12.46 14.11
C ALA A 54 -1.31 -12.47 13.05
N VAL A 55 -0.42 -13.44 13.17
CA VAL A 55 0.61 -13.76 12.18
C VAL A 55 0.60 -15.27 12.02
N GLU A 56 0.46 -15.78 10.80
CA GLU A 56 0.58 -17.22 10.53
C GLU A 56 2.04 -17.66 10.56
N ILE A 57 2.32 -18.75 11.30
CA ILE A 57 3.61 -19.43 11.28
C ILE A 57 3.36 -20.87 10.84
N VAL A 58 4.00 -21.26 9.74
CA VAL A 58 3.96 -22.62 9.20
C VAL A 58 5.30 -23.30 9.42
N GLY A 59 5.26 -24.57 9.79
CA GLY A 59 6.43 -25.41 10.00
C GLY A 59 6.12 -26.86 9.65
N GLU A 60 7.17 -27.64 9.41
CA GLU A 60 7.09 -29.06 9.14
C GLU A 60 7.97 -29.84 10.13
N ALA A 61 7.63 -31.10 10.38
CA ALA A 61 8.43 -31.95 11.24
C ALA A 61 9.75 -32.32 10.57
N ALA A 62 10.83 -32.39 11.35
CA ALA A 62 12.11 -32.90 10.87
C ALA A 62 11.98 -34.38 10.44
N PRO A 63 12.82 -34.86 9.50
CA PRO A 63 12.79 -36.25 9.06
C PRO A 63 12.88 -37.25 10.22
N GLY A 64 11.95 -38.21 10.26
CA GLY A 64 11.90 -39.24 11.30
C GLY A 64 11.23 -38.83 12.61
N VAL A 65 10.67 -37.60 12.70
CA VAL A 65 9.95 -37.11 13.88
C VAL A 65 8.47 -36.92 13.54
N SER A 66 7.57 -37.28 14.46
CA SER A 66 6.14 -37.05 14.27
C SER A 66 5.79 -35.57 14.43
N THR A 67 4.82 -35.06 13.69
CA THR A 67 4.36 -33.66 13.76
C THR A 67 3.82 -33.24 15.13
N GLY A 68 3.41 -34.20 15.98
CA GLY A 68 2.98 -33.92 17.35
C GLY A 68 4.11 -33.90 18.39
N THR A 69 5.34 -34.29 18.02
CA THR A 69 6.53 -34.18 18.88
C THR A 69 7.28 -32.85 18.65
N ALA A 70 6.97 -32.16 17.55
CA ALA A 70 7.54 -30.86 17.15
C ALA A 70 6.98 -29.69 17.97
#